data_AF-A0A1S1LHN0-F1
#
_entry.id   AF-A0A1S1LHN0-F1
#
_cell.length_a   1.000
_cell.length_b   1.000
_cell.length_c   1.000
_cell.angle_alpha   90.00
_cell.angle_beta   90.00
_cell.angle_gamma   90.00
#
_symmetry.space_group_name_H-M   'P 1'
#
loop_
_entity.id
_entity.type
_entity.pdbx_description
1 polymer ?
#
loop_
_entity_poly.entity_id
_entity_poly.type
_entity_poly.pdbx_seq_one_letter_code
_entity_poly.pdbx_strand_id
1 'polypeptide(L)'
;MLDQELRGCCQDGYTPEKFQRVMRSVLDATGVRLCCVWAYFDEWGYGGDSEFYIEESDRLFDLTGDLWPWLSALDGDPDAPKKPGDPRTWKGPMNAMALADLAGDGFGNYALETR
;
A
#
# COMPACT_ATOMS: atom_id res chain seq x y z
N MET A 1 14.60 2.94 9.38
CA MET A 1 14.99 2.76 7.95
C MET A 1 14.32 1.48 7.47
N LEU A 2 13.73 1.47 6.28
CA LEU A 2 13.09 0.28 5.73
C LEU A 2 14.12 -0.81 5.40
N ASP A 3 13.70 -2.06 5.58
CA ASP A 3 14.51 -3.23 5.24
C ASP A 3 14.70 -3.33 3.72
N GLN A 4 15.92 -3.60 3.27
CA GLN A 4 16.21 -3.78 1.84
C GLN A 4 15.53 -5.02 1.25
N GLU A 5 15.15 -5.99 2.07
CA GLU A 5 14.37 -7.16 1.65
C GLU A 5 12.98 -6.77 1.08
N LEU A 6 12.47 -5.57 1.37
CA LEU A 6 11.21 -5.09 0.81
C LEU A 6 11.34 -4.56 -0.63
N ARG A 7 12.55 -4.29 -1.11
CA ARG A 7 12.76 -3.80 -2.48
C ARG A 7 12.28 -4.85 -3.48
N GLY A 8 11.42 -4.47 -4.42
CA GLY A 8 10.88 -5.38 -5.44
C GLY A 8 9.98 -6.48 -4.87
N CYS A 9 9.63 -6.45 -3.57
CA CYS A 9 8.81 -7.51 -2.98
C CYS A 9 7.41 -7.60 -3.62
N CYS A 10 6.95 -6.56 -4.30
CA CYS A 10 5.68 -6.52 -5.03
C CYS A 10 5.83 -6.66 -6.56
N GLN A 11 7.03 -6.99 -7.08
CA GLN A 11 7.28 -7.03 -8.53
C GLN A 11 6.38 -8.02 -9.28
N ASP A 12 6.14 -9.20 -8.70
CA ASP A 12 5.33 -10.28 -9.28
C ASP A 12 3.88 -10.22 -8.79
N GLY A 13 3.47 -9.07 -8.24
CA GLY A 13 2.23 -8.91 -7.50
C GLY A 13 2.34 -9.32 -6.03
N TYR A 14 1.19 -9.29 -5.36
CA TYR A 14 1.06 -9.48 -3.92
C TYR A 14 -0.31 -10.06 -3.58
N THR A 15 -0.35 -10.84 -2.50
CA THR A 15 -1.60 -11.24 -1.85
C THR A 15 -1.94 -10.26 -0.72
N PRO A 16 -3.19 -10.20 -0.24
CA PRO A 16 -3.56 -9.39 0.92
C PRO A 16 -2.67 -9.64 2.14
N GLU A 17 -2.30 -10.89 2.42
CA GLU A 17 -1.48 -11.27 3.57
C GLU A 17 -0.02 -10.85 3.39
N LYS A 18 0.53 -11.02 2.18
CA LYS A 18 1.89 -10.58 1.86
C LYS A 18 1.98 -9.07 1.99
N PHE A 19 1.00 -8.35 1.44
CA PHE A 19 0.99 -6.90 1.50
C PHE A 19 0.79 -6.38 2.92
N GLN A 20 -0.03 -7.04 3.74
CA GLN A 20 -0.18 -6.71 5.16
C GLN A 20 1.14 -6.74 5.94
N ARG A 21 2.04 -7.67 5.61
CA ARG A 21 3.39 -7.69 6.19
C ARG A 21 4.20 -6.48 5.77
N VAL A 22 4.15 -6.10 4.48
CA VAL A 22 4.83 -4.90 3.96
C VAL A 22 4.33 -3.65 4.68
N MET A 23 3.00 -3.48 4.80
CA MET A 23 2.39 -2.35 5.51
C MET A 23 2.84 -2.28 6.97
N ARG A 24 2.92 -3.42 7.66
CA ARG A 24 3.42 -3.49 9.04
C ARG A 24 4.86 -3.03 9.13
N SER A 25 5.73 -3.54 8.25
CA SER A 25 7.15 -3.13 8.21
C SER A 25 7.31 -1.64 7.93
N VAL A 26 6.47 -1.06 7.07
CA VAL A 26 6.48 0.39 6.80
C VAL A 26 6.06 1.18 8.02
N LEU A 27 4.96 0.80 8.67
CA LEU A 27 4.45 1.44 9.87
C LEU A 27 5.49 1.41 11.00
N ASP A 28 6.08 0.25 11.26
CA ASP A 28 7.03 0.06 12.36
C ASP A 28 8.32 0.86 12.13
N ALA A 29 8.77 1.00 10.88
CA ALA A 29 10.01 1.68 10.54
C ALA A 29 9.88 3.20 10.36
N THR A 30 8.67 3.71 10.06
CA THR A 30 8.47 5.10 9.62
C THR A 30 7.33 5.83 10.33
N GLY A 31 6.42 5.10 10.98
CA GLY A 31 5.17 5.64 11.52
C GLY A 31 4.10 5.90 10.46
N VAL A 32 4.38 5.71 9.17
CA VAL A 32 3.40 5.89 8.08
C VAL A 32 2.52 4.66 7.97
N ARG A 33 1.20 4.84 8.05
CA ARG A 33 0.23 3.78 7.84
C ARG A 33 -0.18 3.74 6.37
N LEU A 34 0.16 2.64 5.71
CA LEU A 34 -0.33 2.32 4.38
C LEU A 34 -1.60 1.50 4.46
N CYS A 35 -2.41 1.58 3.41
CA CYS A 35 -3.52 0.66 3.17
C CYS A 35 -3.64 0.32 1.69
N CYS A 36 -4.24 -0.84 1.42
CA CYS A 36 -4.61 -1.33 0.09
C CYS A 36 -6.13 -1.30 -0.05
N VAL A 37 -6.63 -0.71 -1.13
CA VAL A 37 -8.05 -0.73 -1.49
C VAL A 37 -8.22 -1.62 -2.71
N TRP A 38 -8.94 -2.73 -2.53
CA TRP A 38 -9.24 -3.73 -3.53
C TRP A 38 -10.57 -3.46 -4.22
N ALA A 39 -10.74 -3.96 -5.44
CA ALA A 39 -11.99 -3.83 -6.17
C ALA A 39 -13.17 -4.50 -5.43
N TYR A 40 -12.96 -5.66 -4.82
CA TYR A 40 -14.00 -6.35 -4.06
C TYR A 40 -13.46 -7.22 -2.91
N PHE A 41 -14.36 -7.58 -2.00
CA PHE A 41 -14.21 -8.60 -0.96
C PHE A 41 -15.38 -9.58 -1.02
N ASP A 42 -15.09 -10.88 -1.08
CA ASP A 42 -16.07 -11.97 -1.11
C ASP A 42 -15.72 -13.11 -0.14
N GLU A 43 -16.40 -14.26 -0.22
CA GLU A 43 -16.15 -15.43 0.64
C GLU A 43 -14.72 -16.01 0.53
N TRP A 44 -13.99 -15.69 -0.55
CA TRP A 44 -12.62 -16.11 -0.82
C TRP A 44 -11.58 -15.06 -0.42
N GLY A 45 -12.01 -13.86 -0.04
CA GLY A 45 -11.15 -12.77 0.43
C GLY A 45 -11.18 -11.55 -0.48
N TYR A 46 -10.10 -10.76 -0.43
CA TYR A 46 -9.95 -9.55 -1.26
C TYR A 46 -9.47 -9.91 -2.67
N GLY A 47 -9.98 -9.20 -3.69
CA GLY A 47 -9.61 -9.47 -5.07
C GLY A 47 -9.89 -8.34 -6.05
N GLY A 48 -9.47 -8.57 -7.30
CA GLY A 48 -9.51 -7.62 -8.41
C GLY A 48 -8.36 -6.62 -8.39
N ASP A 49 -8.54 -5.53 -9.13
CA ASP A 49 -7.58 -4.43 -9.16
C ASP A 49 -7.45 -3.80 -7.77
N SER A 50 -6.27 -3.28 -7.46
CA SER A 50 -6.03 -2.63 -6.18
C SER A 50 -5.14 -1.40 -6.30
N GLU A 51 -5.37 -0.46 -5.40
CA GLU A 51 -4.65 0.81 -5.31
C GLU A 51 -4.20 1.07 -3.88
N PHE A 52 -3.12 1.85 -3.72
CA PHE A 52 -2.49 2.08 -2.44
C PHE A 52 -2.62 3.52 -1.97
N TYR A 53 -2.83 3.65 -0.67
CA TYR A 53 -3.06 4.93 -0.03
C TYR A 53 -2.33 5.00 1.32
N ILE A 54 -2.20 6.23 1.81
CA ILE A 54 -1.84 6.51 3.19
C ILE A 54 -3.13 6.75 3.99
N GLU A 55 -3.23 6.07 5.13
CA GLU A 55 -4.35 6.21 6.06
C GLU A 55 -3.94 7.15 7.22
N GLU A 56 -4.70 8.23 7.41
CA GLU A 56 -4.51 9.16 8.53
C GLU A 56 -5.87 9.67 9.01
N SER A 57 -6.21 9.43 10.28
CA SER A 57 -7.43 9.92 10.93
C SER A 57 -8.71 9.69 10.10
N ASP A 58 -8.92 8.44 9.69
CA ASP A 58 -10.08 7.99 8.88
C ASP A 58 -10.15 8.61 7.47
N ARG A 59 -9.05 9.19 6.98
CA ARG A 59 -8.90 9.71 5.61
C ARG A 59 -7.87 8.92 4.82
N LEU A 60 -8.10 8.86 3.52
CA LEU A 60 -7.17 8.32 2.55
C LEU A 60 -6.45 9.45 1.83
N PHE A 61 -5.16 9.27 1.58
CA PHE A 61 -4.31 10.15 0.80
C PHE A 61 -3.61 9.33 -0.27
N ASP A 62 -3.45 9.92 -1.46
CA ASP A 62 -2.75 9.25 -2.55
C ASP A 62 -1.31 8.93 -2.14
N LEU A 63 -0.85 7.73 -2.46
CA LEU A 63 0.55 7.35 -2.28
C LEU A 63 1.40 7.96 -3.40
N THR A 64 2.37 8.80 -3.04
CA THR A 64 3.26 9.49 -3.97
C THR A 64 4.73 9.16 -3.73
N GLY A 65 5.62 9.71 -4.57
CA GLY A 65 7.06 9.56 -4.44
C GLY A 65 7.54 8.15 -4.77
N ASP A 66 8.65 7.75 -4.15
CA ASP A 66 9.42 6.59 -4.61
C ASP A 66 9.07 5.28 -3.91
N LEU A 67 8.14 5.28 -2.94
CA LEU A 67 7.87 4.07 -2.16
C LEU A 67 7.30 2.95 -3.04
N TRP A 68 6.22 3.23 -3.78
CA TRP A 68 5.60 2.24 -4.64
C TRP A 68 6.56 1.77 -5.76
N PRO A 69 7.19 2.67 -6.55
CA PRO A 69 8.18 2.25 -7.54
C PRO A 69 9.34 1.43 -6.96
N TRP A 70 9.72 1.65 -5.70
CA TRP A 70 10.75 0.86 -5.03
C TRP A 70 10.25 -0.53 -4.58
N LEU A 71 9.01 -0.63 -4.08
CA LEU A 71 8.38 -1.89 -3.68
C LEU A 71 8.08 -2.79 -4.88
N SER A 72 7.71 -2.20 -6.02
CA SER A 72 7.38 -2.91 -7.27
C SER A 72 8.56 -2.98 -8.24
N ALA A 73 9.76 -2.53 -7.84
CA ALA A 73 10.94 -2.47 -8.70
C ALA A 73 11.29 -3.86 -9.24
N LEU A 74 11.46 -3.96 -10.56
CA LEU A 74 12.01 -5.17 -11.19
C LEU A 74 13.49 -5.30 -10.86
N ASP A 75 13.94 -6.54 -10.69
CA ASP A 75 15.37 -6.82 -10.51
C ASP A 75 16.18 -6.35 -11.73
N GLY A 76 17.20 -5.52 -11.45
CA GLY A 76 18.07 -4.95 -12.48
C GLY A 76 17.50 -3.75 -13.23
N ASP A 77 16.29 -3.26 -12.89
CA ASP A 77 15.74 -2.04 -13.48
C ASP A 77 16.62 -0.83 -13.13
N PRO A 78 17.26 -0.18 -14.13
CA PRO A 78 18.13 0.97 -13.90
C PRO A 78 17.36 2.25 -13.55
N ASP A 79 16.08 2.33 -13.92
CA ASP A 79 15.22 3.49 -13.70
C ASP A 79 14.46 3.39 -12.35
N ALA A 80 14.37 2.19 -11.78
CA ALA A 80 13.80 1.99 -10.46
C ALA A 80 14.62 2.71 -9.37
N PRO A 81 13.96 3.38 -8.42
CA PRO A 81 14.67 4.08 -7.35
C PRO A 81 15.50 3.09 -6.51
N LYS A 82 16.69 3.52 -6.08
CA LYS A 82 17.59 2.69 -5.25
C LYS A 82 17.18 2.64 -3.77
N LYS A 83 16.28 3.53 -3.37
CA LYS A 83 15.80 3.72 -2.01
C LYS A 83 14.30 4.06 -2.08
N PRO A 84 13.52 3.78 -1.02
CA PRO A 84 12.09 4.09 -0.99
C PRO A 84 11.75 5.59 -0.95
N GLY A 85 12.74 6.48 -0.99
CA GLY A 85 12.55 7.91 -0.76
C GLY A 85 12.38 8.28 0.72
N ASP A 86 12.05 9.54 0.97
CA ASP A 86 11.79 10.06 2.32
C ASP A 86 10.31 9.86 2.67
N PRO A 87 9.95 9.28 3.83
CA PRO A 87 8.55 9.13 4.24
C PRO A 87 7.70 10.39 4.17
N ARG A 88 8.33 11.58 4.31
CA ARG A 88 7.65 12.88 4.21
C ARG A 88 7.18 13.23 2.79
N THR A 89 7.66 12.53 1.77
CA THR A 89 7.27 12.74 0.36
C THR A 89 6.25 11.72 -0.14
N TRP A 90 5.87 10.75 0.71
CA TRP A 90 4.95 9.68 0.31
C TRP A 90 3.48 10.09 0.36
N LYS A 91 3.14 11.14 1.11
CA LYS A 91 1.76 11.61 1.24
C LYS A 91 1.42 12.64 0.17
N GLY A 92 0.55 12.23 -0.74
CA GLY A 92 -0.05 13.08 -1.75
C GLY A 92 -1.29 13.83 -1.27
N PRO A 93 -2.11 14.33 -2.22
CA PRO A 93 -3.41 14.93 -1.93
C PRO A 93 -4.35 13.97 -1.20
N MET A 94 -5.31 14.54 -0.46
CA MET A 94 -6.40 13.75 0.12
C MET A 94 -7.24 13.16 -1.01
N ASN A 95 -7.51 11.86 -0.94
CA ASN A 95 -8.36 11.17 -1.89
C ASN A 95 -9.84 11.48 -1.59
N ALA A 96 -10.69 11.41 -2.62
CA ALA A 96 -12.13 11.64 -2.48
C ALA A 96 -12.84 10.51 -1.72
N MET A 97 -12.27 9.30 -1.70
CA MET A 97 -12.81 8.17 -0.96
C MET A 97 -12.71 8.39 0.55
N ALA A 98 -13.80 8.11 1.26
CA ALA A 98 -13.80 8.06 2.72
C ALA A 98 -13.59 6.62 3.20
N LEU A 99 -12.76 6.44 4.23
CA LEU A 99 -12.48 5.12 4.80
C LEU A 99 -13.75 4.41 5.29
N ALA A 100 -14.70 5.18 5.82
CA ALA A 100 -15.98 4.67 6.33
C ALA A 100 -16.90 4.08 5.26
N ASP A 101 -16.67 4.38 3.98
CA ASP A 101 -17.46 3.86 2.87
C ASP A 101 -16.92 2.52 2.34
N LEU A 102 -15.79 2.05 2.87
CA LEU A 102 -15.12 0.82 2.43
C LEU A 102 -15.38 -0.33 3.40
N ALA A 103 -15.60 -1.52 2.85
CA ALA A 103 -15.53 -2.74 3.65
C ALA A 103 -14.06 -3.01 3.99
N GLY A 104 -13.72 -3.41 5.21
CA GLY A 104 -12.32 -3.63 5.57
C GLY A 104 -12.11 -4.45 6.82
N ASP A 105 -10.88 -4.95 6.96
CA ASP A 105 -10.44 -5.77 8.08
C ASP A 105 -9.92 -4.94 9.27
N GLY A 106 -9.77 -3.62 9.09
CA GLY A 106 -9.16 -2.72 10.07
C GLY A 106 -7.64 -2.88 10.21
N PHE A 107 -7.03 -3.69 9.35
CA PHE A 107 -5.61 -3.98 9.30
C PHE A 107 -4.97 -3.59 7.96
N GLY A 108 -5.55 -2.60 7.29
CA GLY A 108 -5.00 -1.98 6.09
C GLY A 108 -5.46 -2.62 4.78
N ASN A 109 -6.35 -3.62 4.80
CA ASN A 109 -7.07 -4.04 3.60
C ASN A 109 -8.50 -3.52 3.63
N TYR A 110 -8.89 -2.89 2.53
CA TYR A 110 -10.22 -2.36 2.30
C TYR A 110 -10.73 -2.77 0.92
N ALA A 111 -12.04 -2.73 0.68
CA ALA A 111 -12.66 -3.07 -0.59
C ALA A 111 -13.76 -2.07 -0.95
N LEU A 112 -13.87 -1.77 -2.25
CA LEU A 112 -14.93 -0.93 -2.83
C LEU A 112 -16.29 -1.62 -2.81
N GLU A 113 -16.31 -2.93 -3.04
CA GLU A 113 -17.53 -3.74 -3.12
C GLU A 113 -17.46 -4.93 -2.17
N THR A 114 -18.60 -5.30 -1.57
CA THR A 114 -18.79 -6.62 -0.96
C THR A 114 -19.65 -7.46 -1.89
N ARG A 115 -19.20 -8.67 -2.23
CA ARG A 115 -19.87 -9.57 -3.18
C ARG A 115 -20.36 -10.84 -2.50
#